data_AF-A0A838PUY2-F1
#
_entry.id   AF-A0A838PUY2-F1
#
_cell.length_a   1.000
_cell.length_b   1.000
_cell.length_c   1.000
_cell.angle_alpha   90.00
_cell.angle_beta   90.00
_cell.angle_gamma   90.00
#
_symmetry.space_group_name_H-M   'P 1'
#
loop_
_entity.id
_entity.type
_entity.pdbx_description
1 polymer ?
#
loop_
_entity_poly.entity_id
_entity_poly.type
_entity_poly.pdbx_seq_one_letter_code
_entity_poly.pdbx_strand_id
1 'polypeptide(L)'
;PEPERSDGGYRRYGRGDEERLRFVRGVRRLGFGLGEIREVLALRDRGEPPCSYVAELIEQRAAEVDGQIAELERLKRELAELRDRARRLRPDDCGPEGYCHILEEREP
;
A
#
# COMPACT_ATOMS: atom_id res chain seq x y z
N PRO A 1 -5.03 -8.05 -25.37
CA PRO A 1 -5.73 -8.73 -26.50
C PRO A 1 -6.81 -9.65 -25.94
N GLU A 2 -7.89 -9.88 -26.69
CA GLU A 2 -8.86 -10.90 -26.32
C GLU A 2 -8.28 -12.29 -26.65
N PRO A 3 -8.29 -13.25 -25.71
CA PRO A 3 -7.74 -14.57 -25.95
C PRO A 3 -8.58 -15.33 -26.97
N GLU A 4 -7.92 -16.18 -27.76
CA GLU A 4 -8.60 -17.11 -28.66
C GLU A 4 -9.58 -17.99 -27.87
N ARG A 5 -10.61 -18.51 -28.54
CA ARG A 5 -11.56 -19.44 -27.94
C ARG A 5 -11.47 -20.82 -28.58
N SER A 6 -11.66 -21.85 -27.78
CA SER A 6 -11.83 -23.22 -28.27
C SER A 6 -13.17 -23.39 -28.97
N ASP A 7 -13.33 -24.49 -29.71
CA ASP A 7 -14.59 -24.85 -30.35
C ASP A 7 -15.74 -25.02 -29.34
N GLY A 8 -15.41 -25.32 -28.08
CA GLY A 8 -16.36 -25.35 -26.95
C GLY A 8 -16.59 -24.01 -26.26
N GLY A 9 -16.04 -22.90 -26.77
CA GLY A 9 -16.23 -21.54 -26.26
C GLY A 9 -15.31 -21.10 -25.12
N TYR A 10 -14.38 -21.94 -24.68
CA TYR A 10 -13.44 -21.64 -23.59
C TYR A 10 -12.27 -20.78 -24.07
N ARG A 11 -11.83 -19.81 -23.26
CA ARG A 11 -10.64 -19.00 -23.56
C ARG A 11 -9.38 -19.88 -23.55
N ARG A 12 -8.56 -19.76 -24.59
CA ARG A 12 -7.25 -20.38 -24.74
C ARG A 12 -6.19 -19.32 -24.47
N TYR A 13 -5.30 -19.61 -23.53
CA TYR A 13 -4.20 -18.73 -23.16
C TYR A 13 -2.89 -19.38 -23.59
N GLY A 14 -2.04 -18.59 -24.24
CA GLY A 14 -0.71 -19.02 -24.65
C GLY A 14 0.37 -18.58 -23.67
N ARG A 15 1.61 -18.92 -23.99
CA ARG A 15 2.81 -18.50 -23.22
C ARG A 15 2.90 -16.97 -23.03
N GLY A 16 2.49 -16.19 -24.02
CA GLY A 16 2.47 -14.72 -23.94
C GLY A 16 1.48 -14.19 -22.89
N ASP A 17 0.35 -14.88 -22.68
CA ASP A 17 -0.61 -14.54 -21.64
C ASP A 17 -0.08 -14.89 -20.25
N GLU A 18 0.64 -16.01 -20.11
CA GLU A 18 1.31 -16.39 -18.87
C GLU A 18 2.39 -15.37 -18.46
N GLU A 19 3.20 -14.91 -19.41
CA GLU A 19 4.20 -13.86 -19.18
C GLU A 19 3.54 -12.54 -18.76
N ARG A 20 2.43 -12.18 -19.42
CA ARG A 20 1.63 -11.01 -19.04
C ARG A 20 1.06 -11.15 -17.62
N LEU A 21 0.53 -12.32 -17.26
CA LEU A 21 -0.01 -12.57 -15.92
C LEU A 21 1.08 -12.54 -14.84
N ARG A 22 2.26 -13.09 -15.12
CA ARG A 22 3.42 -13.00 -14.21
C ARG A 22 3.83 -11.56 -13.99
N PHE A 23 3.89 -10.75 -15.04
CA PHE A 23 4.13 -9.31 -14.95
C PHE A 23 3.08 -8.63 -14.08
N VAL A 24 1.78 -8.80 -14.37
CA VAL A 24 0.69 -8.20 -13.58
C VAL A 24 0.79 -8.60 -12.11
N ARG A 25 1.04 -9.88 -11.80
CA ARG A 25 1.21 -10.34 -10.41
C ARG A 25 2.41 -9.70 -9.71
N GLY A 26 3.53 -9.55 -10.40
CA GLY A 26 4.73 -8.90 -9.85
C GLY A 26 4.46 -7.43 -9.50
N VAL A 27 3.87 -6.69 -10.44
CA VAL A 27 3.60 -5.27 -10.29
C VAL A 27 2.50 -5.03 -9.23
N ARG A 28 1.48 -5.87 -9.12
CA ARG A 28 0.48 -5.75 -8.02
C ARG A 28 1.08 -5.93 -6.63
N ARG A 29 2.17 -6.69 -6.47
CA ARG A 29 2.86 -6.82 -5.16
C ARG A 29 3.53 -5.52 -4.73
N LEU A 30 3.83 -4.63 -5.66
CA LEU A 30 4.42 -3.31 -5.41
C LEU A 30 3.37 -2.23 -5.10
N GLY A 31 2.09 -2.61 -4.96
CA GLY A 31 1.02 -1.67 -4.62
C GLY A 31 0.36 -0.98 -5.81
N PHE A 32 0.78 -1.28 -7.05
CA PHE A 32 0.16 -0.70 -8.23
C PHE A 32 -1.28 -1.18 -8.46
N GLY A 33 -2.14 -0.23 -8.83
CA GLY A 33 -3.53 -0.44 -9.18
C GLY A 33 -3.71 -1.11 -10.54
N LEU A 34 -4.89 -1.68 -10.78
CA LEU A 34 -5.20 -2.31 -12.09
C LEU A 34 -5.27 -1.29 -13.24
N GLY A 35 -5.55 -0.02 -12.95
CA GLY A 35 -5.57 1.06 -13.95
C GLY A 35 -4.17 1.32 -14.49
N GLU A 36 -3.22 1.62 -13.60
CA GLU A 36 -1.80 1.85 -13.90
C GLU A 36 -1.21 0.66 -14.70
N ILE A 37 -1.49 -0.57 -14.26
CA ILE A 37 -1.02 -1.78 -14.93
C ILE A 37 -1.59 -1.91 -16.34
N ARG A 38 -2.86 -1.53 -16.57
CA ARG A 38 -3.43 -1.55 -17.93
C ARG A 38 -2.70 -0.58 -18.85
N GLU A 39 -2.31 0.58 -18.34
CA GLU A 39 -1.61 1.60 -19.13
C GLU A 39 -0.20 1.15 -19.52
N VAL A 40 0.56 0.55 -18.59
CA VAL A 40 1.84 -0.10 -18.90
C VAL A 40 1.69 -1.14 -20.00
N LEU A 41 0.65 -1.97 -19.88
CA LEU A 41 0.37 -3.02 -20.85
C LEU A 41 -0.07 -2.44 -22.21
N ALA A 42 -0.82 -1.34 -22.23
CA ALA A 42 -1.25 -0.67 -23.45
C ALA A 42 -0.07 -0.05 -24.21
N LEU A 43 0.87 0.59 -23.51
CA LEU A 43 2.13 1.10 -24.07
C LEU A 43 2.90 -0.04 -24.77
N ARG A 44 3.09 -1.16 -24.07
CA ARG A 44 3.75 -2.34 -24.63
C ARG A 44 3.00 -2.91 -25.84
N ASP A 45 1.67 -3.00 -25.77
CA ASP A 45 0.84 -3.52 -26.86
C ASP A 45 0.90 -2.62 -28.12
N ARG A 46 1.25 -1.34 -27.98
CA ARG A 46 1.56 -0.40 -29.10
C ARG A 46 3.01 -0.45 -29.57
N GLY A 47 3.87 -1.25 -28.94
CA GLY A 47 5.31 -1.29 -29.24
C GLY A 47 6.12 -0.15 -28.61
N GLU A 48 5.50 0.63 -27.72
CA GLU A 48 6.16 1.73 -27.01
C GLU A 48 6.82 1.19 -25.73
N PRO A 49 8.07 1.61 -25.40
CA PRO A 49 8.72 1.22 -24.17
C PRO A 49 8.04 1.91 -22.97
N PRO A 50 7.49 1.16 -21.99
CA PRO A 50 6.76 1.76 -20.87
C PRO A 50 7.69 2.28 -19.75
N CYS A 51 9.01 2.26 -19.95
CA CYS A 51 10.00 2.48 -18.89
C CYS A 51 9.83 3.82 -18.16
N SER A 52 9.60 4.90 -18.90
CA SER A 52 9.43 6.24 -18.30
C SER A 52 8.16 6.31 -17.45
N TYR A 53 7.04 5.82 -17.97
CA TYR A 53 5.78 5.76 -17.22
C TYR A 53 5.90 4.88 -15.96
N VAL A 54 6.57 3.72 -16.07
CA VAL A 54 6.82 2.85 -14.91
C VAL A 54 7.72 3.53 -13.88
N ALA A 55 8.75 4.27 -14.31
CA ALA A 55 9.63 5.01 -13.41
C ALA A 55 8.86 6.07 -12.62
N GLU A 56 8.01 6.86 -13.28
CA GLU A 56 7.15 7.86 -12.62
C GLU A 56 6.22 7.22 -11.58
N LEU A 57 5.60 6.08 -11.92
CA LEU A 57 4.76 5.33 -10.99
C LEU A 57 5.55 4.82 -9.77
N ILE A 58 6.79 4.37 -9.97
CA ILE A 58 7.66 3.92 -8.88
C ILE A 58 7.98 5.09 -7.95
N GLU A 59 8.37 6.25 -8.48
CA GLU A 59 8.66 7.45 -7.68
C GLU A 59 7.45 7.89 -6.87
N GLN A 60 6.26 7.93 -7.49
CA GLN A 60 5.03 8.25 -6.78
C GLN A 60 4.76 7.25 -5.64
N ARG A 61 4.89 5.95 -5.91
CA ARG A 61 4.64 4.92 -4.91
C ARG A 61 5.65 4.98 -3.76
N ALA A 62 6.93 5.25 -4.07
CA ALA A 62 7.96 5.43 -3.06
C ALA A 62 7.62 6.60 -2.14
N ALA A 63 7.25 7.75 -2.69
CA ALA A 63 6.86 8.93 -1.92
C ALA A 63 5.63 8.66 -1.01
N GLU A 64 4.63 7.93 -1.51
CA GLU A 64 3.47 7.52 -0.70
C GLU A 64 3.88 6.62 0.48
N VAL A 65 4.75 5.64 0.24
CA VAL A 65 5.26 4.73 1.28
C VAL A 65 6.08 5.51 2.32
N ASP A 66 6.94 6.42 1.89
CA ASP A 66 7.73 7.26 2.80
C ASP A 66 6.83 8.13 3.69
N GLY A 67 5.75 8.69 3.14
CA GLY A 67 4.75 9.41 3.91
C GLY A 67 4.04 8.53 4.94
N GLN A 68 3.68 7.31 4.58
CA GLN A 68 3.07 6.35 5.51
C GLN A 68 4.04 5.95 6.63
N ILE A 69 5.32 5.74 6.30
CA ILE A 69 6.36 5.45 7.29
C ILE A 69 6.49 6.62 8.27
N ALA A 70 6.55 7.86 7.79
CA ALA A 70 6.67 9.03 8.65
C ALA A 70 5.50 9.15 9.65
N GLU A 71 4.26 8.93 9.19
CA GLU A 71 3.08 8.92 10.06
C GLU A 71 3.11 7.76 11.07
N LEU A 72 3.49 6.55 10.65
CA LEU A 72 3.61 5.41 11.54
C LEU A 72 4.72 5.61 12.58
N GLU A 73 5.83 6.25 12.22
CA GLU A 73 6.88 6.63 13.15
C GLU A 73 6.43 7.67 14.16
N ARG A 74 5.63 8.66 13.73
CA ARG A 74 5.00 9.65 14.63
C ARG A 74 4.08 8.97 15.63
N LEU A 75 3.14 8.15 15.15
CA LEU A 75 2.24 7.37 16.01
C LEU A 75 3.01 6.46 16.97
N LYS A 76 4.10 5.82 16.51
CA LYS A 76 4.95 4.98 17.35
C LYS A 76 5.60 5.77 18.49
N ARG A 77 6.00 7.03 18.26
CA ARG A 77 6.54 7.91 19.32
C ARG A 77 5.44 8.28 20.33
N GLU A 78 4.28 8.70 19.87
CA GLU A 78 3.13 9.03 20.72
C GLU A 78 2.73 7.84 21.62
N LEU A 79 2.64 6.63 21.04
CA LEU A 79 2.35 5.40 21.78
C LEU A 79 3.46 5.05 22.79
N ALA A 80 4.72 5.35 22.50
CA ALA A 80 5.82 5.13 23.43
C ALA A 80 5.71 6.06 24.65
N GLU A 81 5.35 7.34 24.44
CA GLU A 81 5.10 8.30 25.52
C GLU A 81 3.90 7.90 26.38
N LEU A 82 2.80 7.48 25.75
CA LEU A 82 1.61 6.96 26.44
C LEU A 82 1.96 5.73 27.30
N ARG A 83 2.74 4.80 26.75
CA ARG A 83 3.21 3.62 27.48
C ARG A 83 4.07 4.02 28.69
N ASP A 84 4.94 5.01 28.53
CA ASP A 84 5.81 5.46 29.62
C ASP A 84 5.03 6.21 30.70
N ARG A 85 3.97 6.95 30.34
CA ARG A 85 2.99 7.51 31.30
C ARG A 85 2.27 6.40 32.07
N ALA A 86 1.75 5.40 31.36
CA ALA A 86 1.06 4.25 31.96
C ALA A 86 1.91 3.52 33.02
N ARG A 87 3.22 3.41 32.79
CA ARG A 87 4.16 2.79 33.74
C ARG A 87 4.40 3.61 35.01
N ARG A 88 4.20 4.93 34.96
CA ARG A 88 4.47 5.86 36.06
C ARG A 88 3.24 6.08 36.93
N LEU A 89 2.05 6.07 36.35
CA LEU A 89 0.78 6.22 37.07
C LEU A 89 0.60 5.13 38.13
N ARG A 90 0.11 5.53 39.30
CA ARG A 90 -0.34 4.61 40.34
C ARG A 90 -1.85 4.38 40.18
N PRO A 91 -2.36 3.19 40.54
CA PRO A 91 -3.80 2.91 40.51
C PRO A 91 -4.64 3.92 41.31
N ASP A 92 -4.06 4.44 42.39
CA ASP A 92 -4.68 5.43 43.29
C ASP A 92 -4.76 6.83 42.66
N ASP A 93 -4.05 7.09 41.56
CA ASP A 93 -4.08 8.36 40.82
C ASP A 93 -5.29 8.44 39.87
N CYS A 94 -6.08 7.37 39.74
CA CYS A 94 -7.21 7.28 38.82
C CYS A 94 -8.55 7.37 39.58
N GLY A 95 -9.25 8.49 39.44
CA GLY A 95 -10.62 8.65 39.94
C GLY A 95 -11.68 8.09 38.97
N PRO A 96 -12.85 7.63 39.45
CA PRO A 96 -13.93 7.14 38.59
C PRO A 96 -14.66 8.24 37.81
N GLU A 97 -14.35 9.50 38.09
CA GLU A 97 -15.07 10.69 37.60
C GLU A 97 -14.52 11.20 36.25
N GLY A 98 -13.35 10.70 35.80
CA GLY A 98 -12.64 11.16 34.60
C GLY A 98 -12.34 10.05 33.60
N TYR A 99 -11.83 10.44 32.42
CA TYR A 99 -11.24 9.49 31.49
C TYR A 99 -9.85 9.08 31.98
N CYS A 100 -9.26 8.08 31.33
CA CYS A 100 -7.95 7.59 31.74
C CYS A 100 -6.88 8.67 31.59
N HIS A 101 -6.23 9.08 32.69
CA HIS A 101 -5.11 10.04 32.70
C HIS A 101 -3.91 9.65 31.83
N ILE A 102 -3.84 8.41 31.33
CA ILE A 102 -2.87 8.01 30.31
C ILE A 102 -3.16 8.70 28.98
N LEU A 103 -4.43 8.76 28.59
CA LEU A 103 -4.89 9.18 27.26
C LEU A 103 -5.24 10.66 27.18
N GLU A 104 -5.43 11.33 28.31
CA GLU A 104 -5.69 12.76 28.34
C GLU A 104 -4.42 13.52 27.90
N GLU A 105 -4.53 14.24 26.78
CA GLU A 105 -3.56 15.26 26.42
C GLU A 105 -3.68 16.40 27.43
N ARG A 106 -2.64 16.61 28.24
CA ARG A 106 -2.51 17.87 28.95
C ARG A 106 -2.19 18.94 27.91
N GLU A 107 -3.18 19.72 27.50
CA GLU A 107 -2.91 21.07 27.00
C GLU A 107 -2.15 21.86 28.09
N PRO A 108 -1.15 22.67 27.70
CA PRO A 108 -0.25 23.36 28.63
C PRO A 108 -0.96 24.35 29.57
#